data_AF-A0A9W9CHJ2-F1
#
_entry.id   AF-A0A9W9CHJ2-F1
#
_cell.length_a   1.000
_cell.length_b   1.000
_cell.length_c   1.000
_cell.angle_alpha   90.00
_cell.angle_beta   90.00
_cell.angle_gamma   90.00
#
_symmetry.space_group_name_H-M   'P 1'
#
loop_
_entity.id
_entity.type
_entity.pdbx_description
1 polymer ?
#
loop_
_entity_poly.entity_id
_entity_poly.type
_entity_poly.pdbx_seq_one_letter_code
_entity_poly.pdbx_strand_id
1 'polypeptide(L)'
;MANQVAPSTQSLQASEGSLEHRLLELLYPFRDECSTNDAVSLVKRKAQILCGNIAFLIRHNQSRFGKKVYPEDVSIASRNWDGMVNGSGQMGIGIFVIGNGYTHTVLKATVQPGASVLDKLTQVVEGFLEEFVPVV
;
A
#
# COMPACT_ATOMS: atom_id res chain seq x y z
N MET A 1 -9.21 47.87 -8.63
CA MET A 1 -8.45 47.27 -7.52
C MET A 1 -9.00 45.87 -7.28
N ALA A 2 -8.30 44.82 -7.72
CA ALA A 2 -8.68 43.42 -7.53
C ALA A 2 -7.49 42.67 -6.93
N ASN A 3 -7.62 42.23 -5.69
CA ASN A 3 -6.63 41.40 -5.00
C ASN A 3 -6.69 39.97 -5.54
N GLN A 4 -5.66 39.54 -6.26
CA GLN A 4 -5.45 38.13 -6.57
C GLN A 4 -4.87 37.44 -5.33
N VAL A 5 -5.65 36.54 -4.75
CA VAL A 5 -5.19 35.58 -3.75
C VAL A 5 -4.50 34.45 -4.51
N ALA A 6 -3.18 34.35 -4.38
CA ALA A 6 -2.45 33.19 -4.87
C ALA A 6 -2.85 31.95 -4.04
N PRO A 7 -3.10 30.78 -4.67
CA PRO A 7 -3.28 29.55 -3.93
C PRO A 7 -1.94 29.20 -3.26
N SER A 8 -1.93 29.23 -1.94
CA SER A 8 -0.82 28.74 -1.14
C SER A 8 -0.64 27.26 -1.41
N THR A 9 0.45 26.91 -2.10
CA THR A 9 0.94 25.56 -2.23
C THR A 9 1.22 25.04 -0.83
N GLN A 10 0.26 24.34 -0.24
CA GLN A 10 0.46 23.62 1.02
C GLN A 10 1.57 22.61 0.76
N SER A 11 2.77 22.90 1.26
CA SER A 11 3.83 21.91 1.40
C SER A 11 3.25 20.79 2.27
N LEU A 12 3.06 19.62 1.67
CA LEU A 12 2.81 18.37 2.37
C LEU A 12 3.86 18.27 3.49
N GLN A 13 3.44 18.51 4.73
CA GLN A 13 4.28 18.23 5.89
C GLN A 13 4.63 16.75 5.82
N ALA A 14 5.91 16.46 5.54
CA ALA A 14 6.43 15.11 5.57
C ALA A 14 6.10 14.53 6.94
N SER A 15 5.24 13.52 6.99
CA SER A 15 5.09 12.77 8.21
C SER A 15 6.43 12.09 8.44
N GLU A 16 7.05 12.33 9.60
CA GLU A 16 8.23 11.61 10.08
C GLU A 16 7.88 10.13 10.43
N GLY A 17 6.99 9.52 9.66
CA GLY A 17 6.52 8.15 9.82
C GLY A 17 7.44 7.18 9.09
N SER A 18 7.50 5.93 9.56
CA SER A 18 8.17 4.87 8.82
C SER A 18 7.40 4.54 7.53
N LEU A 19 8.08 3.96 6.55
CA LEU A 19 7.47 3.49 5.29
C LEU A 19 6.31 2.52 5.57
N GLU A 20 6.49 1.67 6.57
CA GLU A 20 5.51 0.71 7.08
C GLU A 20 4.26 1.41 7.63
N HIS A 21 4.44 2.50 8.38
CA HIS A 21 3.34 3.29 8.91
C HIS A 21 2.53 3.92 7.78
N ARG A 22 3.21 4.50 6.80
CA ARG A 22 2.57 5.10 5.63
C ARG A 22 1.79 4.09 4.80
N LEU A 23 2.37 2.90 4.57
CA LEU A 23 1.68 1.79 3.90
C LEU A 23 0.42 1.39 4.68
N LEU A 24 0.49 1.34 6.01
CA LEU A 24 -0.65 0.99 6.86
C LEU A 24 -1.77 2.04 6.77
N GLU A 25 -1.42 3.33 6.78
CA GLU A 25 -2.38 4.43 6.59
C GLU A 25 -3.06 4.34 5.21
N LEU A 26 -2.27 4.13 4.14
CA LEU A 26 -2.80 4.04 2.78
C LEU A 26 -3.68 2.81 2.56
N LEU A 27 -3.41 1.72 3.28
CA LEU A 27 -4.23 0.51 3.23
C LEU A 27 -5.52 0.63 4.03
N TYR A 28 -5.62 1.57 4.98
CA TYR A 28 -6.76 1.69 5.89
C TYR A 28 -8.13 1.68 5.19
N PRO A 29 -8.36 2.42 4.07
CA PRO A 29 -9.65 2.42 3.38
C PRO A 29 -10.05 1.07 2.75
N PHE A 30 -9.07 0.17 2.55
CA PHE A 30 -9.27 -1.13 1.90
C PHE A 30 -9.38 -2.29 2.90
N ARG A 31 -9.41 -1.98 4.21
CA ARG A 31 -9.52 -2.99 5.25
C ARG A 31 -10.99 -3.19 5.60
N ASP A 32 -11.53 -4.35 5.26
CA ASP A 32 -12.92 -4.76 5.51
C ASP A 32 -13.31 -4.84 7.01
N GLU A 33 -12.36 -4.54 7.90
CA GLU A 33 -12.35 -4.95 9.30
C GLU A 33 -12.54 -3.81 10.30
N CYS A 34 -12.75 -2.59 9.82
CA CYS A 34 -13.11 -1.47 10.70
C CYS A 34 -14.55 -1.57 11.27
N SER A 35 -15.23 -2.72 11.10
CA SER A 35 -16.64 -2.90 11.47
C SER A 35 -16.89 -3.84 12.65
N THR A 36 -15.91 -4.60 13.18
CA THR A 36 -16.12 -5.55 14.30
C THR A 36 -15.04 -5.47 15.39
N ASN A 37 -15.45 -5.28 16.65
CA ASN A 37 -14.57 -4.86 17.75
C ASN A 37 -13.61 -5.93 18.33
N ASP A 38 -13.88 -7.23 18.15
CA ASP A 38 -13.11 -8.28 18.85
C ASP A 38 -12.01 -8.96 18.00
N ALA A 39 -12.03 -8.82 16.67
CA ALA A 39 -11.01 -9.37 15.75
C ALA A 39 -9.82 -8.42 15.50
N VAL A 40 -9.87 -7.21 16.06
CA VAL A 40 -9.02 -6.06 15.71
C VAL A 40 -7.52 -6.33 15.94
N SER A 41 -7.16 -7.15 16.93
CA SER A 41 -5.75 -7.36 17.32
C SER A 41 -4.97 -8.24 16.32
N LEU A 42 -5.50 -9.40 15.95
CA LEU A 42 -4.82 -10.34 15.04
C LEU A 42 -4.66 -9.74 13.65
N VAL A 43 -5.67 -9.02 13.17
CA VAL A 43 -5.58 -8.40 11.85
C VAL A 43 -4.71 -7.17 11.87
N LYS A 44 -4.76 -6.35 12.92
CA LYS A 44 -3.77 -5.27 13.07
C LYS A 44 -2.34 -5.83 12.98
N ARG A 45 -2.07 -6.96 13.62
CA ARG A 45 -0.77 -7.64 13.51
C ARG A 45 -0.48 -8.12 12.08
N LYS A 46 -1.44 -8.74 11.41
CA LYS A 46 -1.29 -9.20 10.01
C LYS A 46 -1.00 -8.03 9.06
N ALA A 47 -1.72 -6.92 9.21
CA ALA A 47 -1.51 -5.70 8.43
C ALA A 47 -0.12 -5.10 8.67
N GLN A 48 0.35 -5.09 9.92
CA GLN A 48 1.70 -4.62 10.25
C GLN A 48 2.79 -5.50 9.60
N ILE A 49 2.65 -6.82 9.66
CA ILE A 49 3.58 -7.77 9.02
C ILE A 49 3.59 -7.55 7.51
N LEU A 50 2.40 -7.46 6.89
CA LEU A 50 2.27 -7.18 5.47
C LEU A 50 2.99 -5.87 5.09
N CYS A 51 2.75 -4.78 5.83
CA CYS A 51 3.39 -3.49 5.56
C CYS A 51 4.93 -3.56 5.69
N GLY A 52 5.43 -4.31 6.68
CA GLY A 52 6.87 -4.59 6.83
C GLY A 52 7.46 -5.31 5.63
N ASN A 53 6.76 -6.34 5.13
CA ASN A 53 7.19 -7.11 3.96
C ASN A 53 7.16 -6.27 2.68
N ILE A 54 6.13 -5.45 2.48
CA ILE A 54 6.07 -4.53 1.34
C ILE A 54 7.20 -3.49 1.41
N ALA A 55 7.44 -2.92 2.59
CA ALA A 55 8.54 -1.99 2.81
C ALA A 55 9.90 -2.63 2.50
N PHE A 56 10.10 -3.89 2.87
CA PHE A 56 11.29 -4.66 2.47
C PHE A 56 11.40 -4.78 0.95
N LEU A 57 10.35 -5.21 0.24
CA LEU A 57 10.38 -5.34 -1.22
C LEU A 57 10.67 -3.99 -1.92
N ILE A 58 10.08 -2.90 -1.43
CA ILE A 58 10.34 -1.55 -1.92
C ILE A 58 11.82 -1.20 -1.76
N ARG A 59 12.36 -1.36 -0.55
CA ARG A 59 13.77 -1.05 -0.27
C ARG A 59 14.71 -1.93 -1.06
N HIS A 60 14.41 -3.22 -1.21
CA HIS A 60 15.22 -4.16 -1.98
C HIS A 60 15.25 -3.79 -3.46
N ASN A 61 14.10 -3.44 -4.05
CA ASN A 61 14.04 -3.07 -5.46
C ASN A 61 14.72 -1.73 -5.72
N GLN A 62 14.62 -0.77 -4.80
CA GLN A 62 15.16 0.58 -4.98
C GLN A 62 16.64 0.71 -4.59
N SER A 63 17.13 -0.12 -3.66
CA SER A 63 18.56 -0.16 -3.30
C SER A 63 19.45 -0.53 -4.49
N ARG A 64 18.96 -1.37 -5.41
CA ARG A 64 19.63 -1.69 -6.68
C ARG A 64 19.88 -0.45 -7.55
N PHE A 65 19.11 0.62 -7.36
CA PHE A 65 19.24 1.89 -8.09
C PHE A 65 19.90 3.00 -7.24
N GLY A 66 20.36 2.71 -6.01
CA GLY A 66 21.04 3.67 -5.14
C GLY A 66 20.15 4.79 -4.58
N LYS A 67 18.82 4.73 -4.75
CA LYS A 67 17.88 5.76 -4.25
C LYS A 67 17.34 5.37 -2.86
N LYS A 68 17.29 6.36 -1.95
CA LYS A 68 16.50 6.26 -0.71
C LYS A 68 15.02 6.48 -1.02
N VAL A 69 14.18 5.57 -0.55
CA VAL A 69 12.72 5.69 -0.66
C VAL A 69 12.18 6.31 0.61
N TYR A 70 11.37 7.34 0.46
CA TYR A 70 10.69 8.03 1.54
C TYR A 70 9.21 7.64 1.59
N PRO A 71 8.53 7.78 2.75
CA PRO A 71 7.10 7.49 2.87
C PRO A 71 6.23 8.14 1.78
N GLU A 72 6.53 9.40 1.44
CA GLU A 72 5.83 10.18 0.41
C GLU A 72 6.00 9.65 -1.01
N ASP A 73 7.01 8.81 -1.28
CA ASP A 73 7.20 8.19 -2.59
C ASP A 73 6.18 7.07 -2.84
N VAL A 74 5.45 6.61 -1.82
CA VAL A 74 4.52 5.47 -1.94
C VAL A 74 3.09 5.93 -2.20
N SER A 75 2.44 5.25 -3.13
CA SER A 75 1.01 5.41 -3.41
C SER A 75 0.30 4.07 -3.57
N ILE A 76 -0.98 4.04 -3.23
CA ILE A 76 -1.88 2.90 -3.48
C ILE A 76 -2.99 3.39 -4.39
N ALA A 77 -3.28 2.62 -5.44
CA ALA A 77 -4.42 2.87 -6.30
C ALA A 77 -5.28 1.61 -6.43
N SER A 78 -6.59 1.80 -6.49
CA SER A 78 -7.55 0.74 -6.75
C SER A 78 -8.37 1.02 -7.99
N ARG A 79 -8.92 -0.03 -8.58
CA ARG A 79 -9.90 0.02 -9.68
C ARG A 79 -11.07 -0.86 -9.30
N ASN A 80 -12.28 -0.34 -9.47
CA ASN A 80 -13.53 -1.06 -9.21
C ASN A 80 -13.74 -1.47 -7.74
N TRP A 81 -13.35 -0.60 -6.80
CA TRP A 81 -13.60 -0.81 -5.36
C TRP A 81 -15.10 -0.96 -5.07
N ASP A 82 -15.91 0.01 -5.52
CA ASP A 82 -17.36 -0.01 -5.30
C ASP A 82 -18.02 -1.25 -5.90
N GLY A 83 -17.51 -1.70 -7.05
CA GLY A 83 -17.99 -2.91 -7.69
C GLY A 83 -17.74 -4.15 -6.85
N MET A 84 -16.56 -4.25 -6.22
CA MET A 84 -16.19 -5.34 -5.32
C MET A 84 -16.98 -5.32 -4.01
N VAL A 85 -17.12 -4.14 -3.38
CA VAL A 85 -17.90 -3.99 -2.13
C VAL A 85 -19.37 -4.37 -2.34
N ASN A 86 -19.94 -4.04 -3.51
CA ASN A 86 -21.33 -4.38 -3.86
C ASN A 86 -21.50 -5.77 -4.48
N GLY A 87 -20.44 -6.58 -4.56
CA GLY A 87 -20.51 -7.94 -5.13
C GLY A 87 -20.70 -8.02 -6.66
N SER A 88 -20.53 -6.90 -7.36
CA SER A 88 -20.78 -6.76 -8.81
C SER A 88 -19.53 -6.92 -9.70
N GLY A 89 -18.34 -7.12 -9.12
CA GLY A 89 -17.12 -7.40 -9.87
C GLY A 89 -15.86 -7.47 -9.00
N GLN A 90 -14.73 -7.83 -9.60
CA GLN A 90 -13.44 -7.87 -8.90
C GLN A 90 -12.81 -6.48 -8.77
N MET A 91 -12.02 -6.25 -7.72
CA MET A 91 -11.19 -5.06 -7.56
C MET A 91 -9.76 -5.34 -8.04
N GLY A 92 -9.15 -4.40 -8.77
CA GLY A 92 -7.70 -4.35 -8.91
C GLY A 92 -7.10 -3.40 -7.86
N ILE A 93 -6.04 -3.80 -7.16
CA ILE A 93 -5.28 -2.94 -6.26
C ILE A 93 -3.79 -2.99 -6.62
N GLY A 94 -3.14 -1.82 -6.61
CA GLY A 94 -1.72 -1.69 -6.92
C GLY A 94 -1.01 -0.79 -5.92
N ILE A 95 0.22 -1.18 -5.58
CA ILE A 95 1.13 -0.41 -4.74
C ILE A 95 2.27 0.08 -5.62
N PHE A 96 2.52 1.38 -5.58
CA PHE A 96 3.46 2.06 -6.46
C PHE A 96 4.46 2.87 -5.66
N VAL A 97 5.67 3.00 -6.22
CA VAL A 97 6.75 3.83 -5.68
C VAL A 97 7.23 4.79 -6.76
N ILE A 98 7.36 6.05 -6.40
CA ILE A 98 7.95 7.08 -7.27
C ILE A 98 9.46 7.07 -7.04
N GLY A 99 10.19 6.68 -8.08
CA GLY A 99 11.65 6.55 -8.07
C GLY A 99 12.22 7.17 -9.34
N ASN A 100 13.31 7.94 -9.23
CA ASN A 100 14.06 8.42 -10.40
C ASN A 100 13.22 9.16 -11.47
N GLY A 101 12.14 9.85 -11.07
CA GLY A 101 11.25 10.58 -11.98
C GLY A 101 10.18 9.74 -12.68
N TYR A 102 10.02 8.46 -12.32
CA TYR A 102 8.98 7.59 -12.86
C TYR A 102 8.32 6.72 -11.77
N THR A 103 7.13 6.22 -12.07
CA THR A 103 6.34 5.39 -11.16
C THR A 103 6.62 3.91 -11.41
N HIS A 104 7.14 3.23 -10.39
CA HIS A 104 7.34 1.80 -10.39
C HIS A 104 6.15 1.08 -9.78
N THR A 105 5.74 -0.02 -10.39
CA THR A 105 4.82 -0.96 -9.76
C THR A 105 5.61 -1.85 -8.80
N VAL A 106 5.22 -1.87 -7.52
CA VAL A 106 5.76 -2.78 -6.51
C VAL A 106 4.95 -4.07 -6.50
N LEU A 107 3.63 -3.93 -6.37
CA LEU A 107 2.69 -5.04 -6.25
C LEU A 107 1.42 -4.72 -7.02
N LYS A 108 0.80 -5.75 -7.60
CA LYS A 108 -0.56 -5.70 -8.16
C LYS A 108 -1.30 -6.96 -7.75
N ALA A 109 -2.54 -6.78 -7.33
CA ALA A 109 -3.43 -7.88 -6.97
C ALA A 109 -4.82 -7.66 -7.57
N THR A 110 -5.50 -8.76 -7.86
CA THR A 110 -6.94 -8.77 -8.17
C THR A 110 -7.65 -9.46 -7.02
N VAL A 111 -8.60 -8.77 -6.41
CA VAL A 111 -9.39 -9.22 -5.26
C VAL A 111 -10.79 -9.57 -5.74
N GLN A 112 -11.21 -10.80 -5.47
CA GLN A 112 -12.55 -11.28 -5.82
C GLN A 112 -13.60 -10.72 -4.84
N PRO A 113 -14.87 -10.61 -5.24
CA PRO A 113 -15.96 -10.28 -4.32
C PRO A 113 -15.95 -11.18 -3.08
N GLY A 114 -16.08 -10.58 -1.89
CA GLY A 114 -16.09 -11.29 -0.61
C GLY A 114 -14.73 -11.81 -0.13
N ALA A 115 -13.64 -11.59 -0.89
CA ALA A 115 -12.30 -11.93 -0.45
C ALA A 115 -11.65 -10.78 0.33
N SER A 116 -10.86 -11.10 1.36
CA SER A 116 -10.08 -10.13 2.11
C SER A 116 -8.98 -9.53 1.23
N VAL A 117 -8.96 -8.19 1.13
CA VAL A 117 -7.89 -7.45 0.45
C VAL A 117 -6.54 -7.75 1.10
N LEU A 118 -6.52 -7.81 2.43
CA LEU A 118 -5.31 -8.04 3.20
C LEU A 118 -4.73 -9.43 2.89
N ASP A 119 -5.57 -10.46 2.87
CA ASP A 119 -5.17 -11.83 2.58
C ASP A 119 -4.63 -11.95 1.17
N LYS A 120 -5.29 -11.28 0.21
CA LYS A 120 -4.86 -11.32 -1.18
C LYS A 120 -3.50 -10.63 -1.36
N LEU A 121 -3.27 -9.49 -0.72
CA LEU A 121 -1.98 -8.81 -0.75
C LEU A 121 -0.89 -9.63 -0.05
N THR A 122 -1.19 -10.27 1.08
CA THR A 122 -0.27 -11.19 1.75
C THR A 122 0.16 -12.32 0.81
N GLN A 123 -0.80 -12.99 0.16
CA GLN A 123 -0.50 -14.06 -0.80
C GLN A 123 0.44 -13.60 -1.92
N VAL A 124 0.18 -12.41 -2.49
CA VAL A 124 1.02 -11.89 -3.57
C VAL A 124 2.42 -11.54 -3.06
N VAL A 125 2.54 -10.92 -1.88
CA VAL A 125 3.83 -10.58 -1.27
C VAL A 125 4.64 -11.82 -0.92
N GLU A 126 4.01 -12.86 -0.37
CA GLU A 126 4.68 -14.13 -0.05
C GLU A 126 5.31 -14.75 -1.30
N GLY A 127 4.63 -14.74 -2.45
CA GLY A 127 5.20 -15.23 -3.71
C GLY A 127 6.46 -14.48 -4.17
N PHE A 128 6.60 -13.18 -3.85
CA PHE A 128 7.86 -12.45 -4.08
C PHE A 128 8.92 -12.78 -3.03
N LEU A 129 8.51 -13.05 -1.79
CA LEU A 129 9.43 -13.36 -0.69
C LEU A 129 10.03 -14.76 -0.81
N GLU A 130 9.38 -15.69 -1.51
CA GLU A 130 9.91 -17.03 -1.78
C GLU A 130 11.31 -16.99 -2.42
N GLU A 131 11.61 -16.00 -3.26
CA GLU A 131 12.94 -15.82 -3.87
C GLU A 131 14.06 -15.53 -2.87
N PHE A 132 13.72 -15.09 -1.65
CA PHE A 132 14.67 -14.70 -0.60
C PHE A 132 14.85 -15.76 0.48
N VAL A 133 14.01 -16.80 0.49
CA VAL A 133 14.06 -17.86 1.49
C VAL A 133 14.67 -19.10 0.84
N PRO A 134 15.79 -19.64 1.37
CA PRO A 134 16.36 -20.87 0.82
C PRO A 134 15.38 -22.03 0.97
N VAL A 135 15.23 -22.80 -0.10
CA VAL A 135 14.51 -24.09 -0.06
C VAL A 135 15.35 -25.04 0.79
N VAL A 136 14.89 -25.34 2.00
CA VAL A 136 15.50 -26.33 2.90
C VAL A 136 15.08 -27.73 2.48
#